data_AF-A0A367M3R1-F1
#
_entry.id   AF-A0A367M3R1-F1
#
_cell.length_a   1.000
_cell.length_b   1.000
_cell.length_c   1.000
_cell.angle_alpha   90.00
_cell.angle_beta   90.00
_cell.angle_gamma   90.00
#
_symmetry.space_group_name_H-M   'P 1'
#
loop_
_entity.id
_entity.type
_entity.pdbx_description
1 polymer ?
#
loop_
_entity_poly.entity_id
_entity_poly.type
_entity_poly.pdbx_seq_one_letter_code
_entity_poly.pdbx_strand_id
1 'polypeptide(L)' 'MKTRYSAEAPARDELDRLAGPTLVEFGTDWCGHCQAAQPLLAEVFSDYPEVGHLKVEDGPGRRLGLSLI' A
#
# COMPACT_ATOMS: atom_id res chain seq x y z
N MET A 1 -9.00 -2.96 -6.87
CA MET A 1 -7.89 -3.58 -6.10
C MET A 1 -6.63 -3.64 -6.96
N LYS A 2 -5.51 -3.05 -6.52
CA LYS A 2 -4.21 -3.27 -7.20
C LYS A 2 -3.68 -4.65 -6.81
N THR A 3 -3.21 -5.43 -7.78
CA THR A 3 -2.83 -6.84 -7.55
C THR A 3 -1.38 -7.03 -7.12
N ARG A 4 -0.47 -6.09 -7.39
CA ARG A 4 0.96 -6.21 -7.10
C ARG A 4 1.52 -4.98 -6.38
N TYR A 5 2.58 -5.17 -5.59
CA TYR A 5 3.34 -4.06 -5.02
C TYR A 5 4.15 -3.34 -6.11
N SER A 6 4.24 -2.01 -5.99
CA SER A 6 5.03 -1.17 -6.90
C SER A 6 6.38 -0.81 -6.28
N ALA A 7 7.44 -1.08 -7.03
CA ALA A 7 8.79 -0.55 -6.85
C ALA A 7 8.86 0.98 -6.78
N GLU A 8 7.95 1.63 -7.51
CA GLU A 8 7.86 3.07 -7.67
C GLU A 8 6.80 3.59 -6.71
N ALA A 9 7.25 4.13 -5.58
CA ALA A 9 6.39 4.75 -4.60
C ALA A 9 6.16 6.23 -4.95
N PRO A 10 4.92 6.74 -4.78
CA PRO A 10 4.66 8.16 -4.86
C PRO A 10 5.45 8.91 -3.78
N ALA A 11 5.79 10.16 -4.07
CA ALA A 11 6.41 11.03 -3.08
C ALA A 11 5.46 11.33 -1.93
N ARG A 12 5.99 11.68 -0.75
CA ARG A 12 5.15 11.94 0.44
C ARG A 12 4.16 13.08 0.20
N ASP A 13 4.60 14.14 -0.45
CA ASP A 13 3.77 15.30 -0.78
C ASP A 13 2.71 14.97 -1.84
N GLU A 14 2.94 13.98 -2.70
CA GLU A 14 1.92 13.45 -3.61
C GLU A 14 0.84 12.68 -2.83
N LEU A 15 1.24 11.84 -1.87
CA LEU A 15 0.31 11.14 -0.97
C LEU A 15 -0.55 12.12 -0.15
N ASP A 16 0.06 13.18 0.38
CA ASP A 16 -0.64 14.18 1.19
C ASP A 16 -1.68 15.00 0.38
N ARG A 17 -1.57 15.00 -0.95
CA ARG A 17 -2.53 15.66 -1.85
C ARG A 17 -3.66 14.74 -2.33
N LEU A 18 -3.64 13.46 -1.97
CA LEU A 18 -4.70 12.54 -2.38
C LEU A 18 -6.04 12.94 -1.76
N ALA A 19 -7.08 12.94 -2.60
CA ALA A 19 -8.44 13.17 -2.16
C ALA A 19 -9.04 11.88 -1.60
N GLY A 20 -9.65 11.97 -0.42
CA GLY A 20 -10.34 10.86 0.21
C GLY A 20 -9.42 9.88 0.96
N PRO A 21 -10.01 8.93 1.69
CA PRO A 21 -9.26 7.94 2.44
C PRO A 21 -8.47 7.03 1.50
N THR A 22 -7.17 6.86 1.79
CA THR A 22 -6.29 5.96 1.03
C THR A 22 -5.53 5.06 1.99
N LEU A 23 -5.66 3.75 1.82
CA LEU A 23 -4.81 2.76 2.45
C LEU A 23 -3.50 2.63 1.67
N VAL A 24 -2.38 2.92 2.33
CA VAL A 24 -1.04 2.65 1.82
C VAL A 24 -0.51 1.39 2.50
N GLU A 25 -0.30 0.34 1.71
CA GLU A 25 0.17 -0.96 2.14
C GLU A 25 1.64 -1.13 1.76
N PHE A 26 2.50 -1.33 2.75
CA PHE A 26 3.93 -1.59 2.56
C PHE A 26 4.20 -3.08 2.66
N GLY A 27 4.91 -3.64 1.68
CA GLY A 27 5.16 -5.07 1.66
C GLY A 27 5.82 -5.53 0.37
N THR A 28 5.76 -6.84 0.10
CA THR A 28 6.26 -7.43 -1.13
C THR A 28 5.37 -8.58 -1.57
N ASP A 29 5.38 -8.91 -2.86
CA ASP A 29 4.54 -10.01 -3.40
C ASP A 29 4.97 -11.40 -2.86
N TRP A 30 6.20 -11.53 -2.37
CA TRP A 30 6.77 -12.77 -1.83
C TRP A 30 6.72 -12.86 -0.29
N CYS A 31 6.22 -11.82 0.39
CA CYS A 31 6.09 -11.84 1.84
C CYS A 31 4.84 -12.64 2.27
N GLY A 32 5.03 -13.70 3.06
CA GLY A 32 3.93 -14.56 3.53
C GLY A 32 2.87 -13.81 4.35
N HIS A 33 3.26 -12.80 5.14
CA HIS A 33 2.30 -11.96 5.86
C HIS A 33 1.45 -11.11 4.91
N CYS A 34 2.07 -10.52 3.89
CA CYS A 34 1.39 -9.72 2.87
C CYS A 34 0.38 -10.56 2.10
N GLN A 35 0.76 -11.79 1.72
CA GLN A 35 -0.10 -12.74 1.03
C GLN A 35 -1.30 -13.15 1.90
N ALA A 36 -1.08 -13.42 3.19
CA ALA A 36 -2.15 -13.77 4.12
C ALA A 36 -3.12 -12.60 4.37
N ALA A 37 -2.66 -11.35 4.27
CA ALA A 37 -3.50 -10.18 4.44
C ALA A 37 -4.39 -9.86 3.22
N GLN A 38 -3.96 -10.21 1.99
CA GLN A 38 -4.71 -9.88 0.77
C GLN A 38 -6.19 -10.32 0.77
N PRO A 39 -6.56 -11.56 1.15
CA PRO A 39 -7.96 -11.96 1.14
C PRO A 39 -8.80 -11.16 2.16
N LEU A 40 -8.23 -10.85 3.33
CA LEU A 40 -8.90 -10.06 4.36
C LEU A 40 -9.13 -8.61 3.91
N LEU A 41 -8.12 -8.02 3.26
CA LEU A 41 -8.26 -6.70 2.66
C LEU A 41 -9.31 -6.72 1.55
N ALA A 42 -9.31 -7.74 0.69
CA ALA A 42 -10.29 -7.87 -0.39
C ALA A 42 -11.74 -7.91 0.10
N GLU A 43 -12.00 -8.59 1.21
CA GLU A 43 -13.31 -8.63 1.86
C GLU A 43 -13.71 -7.24 2.39
N VAL A 44 -12.83 -6.55 3.12
CA VAL A 44 -13.16 -5.22 3.65
C VAL A 44 -13.36 -4.19 2.54
N PHE A 45 -12.57 -4.25 1.47
CA PHE A 45 -12.70 -3.30 0.36
C PHE A 45 -14.01 -3.43 -0.43
N SER A 46 -14.75 -4.54 -0.32
CA SER A 46 -16.09 -4.60 -0.91
C SER A 46 -17.09 -3.70 -0.17
N ASP A 47 -16.86 -3.45 1.11
CA ASP A 47 -17.71 -2.58 1.93
C ASP A 47 -17.35 -1.10 1.79
N TYR A 48 -16.12 -0.79 1.37
CA TYR A 48 -15.58 0.58 1.24
C TYR A 48 -14.97 0.83 -0.15
N PRO A 49 -15.78 0.84 -1.23
CA PRO A 49 -15.28 1.02 -2.60
C PRO A 49 -14.66 2.40 -2.87
N GLU A 50 -14.96 3.40 -2.03
CA GLU A 50 -14.40 4.76 -2.11
C GLU A 50 -12.97 4.86 -1.58
N VAL A 51 -12.50 3.87 -0.82
CA VAL A 51 -11.16 3.91 -0.24
C VAL A 51 -10.14 3.55 -1.32
N GLY A 52 -9.17 4.45 -1.54
CA GLY A 52 -8.03 4.19 -2.42
C GLY A 52 -7.10 3.14 -1.82
N HIS A 53 -6.45 2.33 -2.68
CA HIS A 53 -5.46 1.35 -2.23
C HIS A 53 -4.17 1.46 -3.03
N LEU A 54 -3.07 1.70 -2.32
CA LEU A 54 -1.73 1.81 -2.87
C LEU A 54 -0.84 0.74 -2.23
N LYS A 55 -0.27 -0.14 -3.06
CA LYS A 55 0.68 -1.16 -2.64
C LYS A 55 2.09 -0.71 -3.00
N VAL A 56 2.92 -0.48 -2.00
CA VAL A 56 4.29 0.04 -2.13
C VAL A 56 5.28 -1.04 -1.70
N GLU A 57 6.24 -1.33 -2.57
CA GLU A 57 7.28 -2.33 -2.29
C GLU A 57 8.20 -1.84 -1.16
N ASP A 58 8.25 -2.59 -0.05
CA ASP A 58 9.15 -2.33 1.10
C ASP A 58 10.06 -3.55 1.31
N GLY A 59 10.95 -3.77 0.35
CA GLY A 59 11.91 -4.86 0.33
C GLY A 59 13.33 -4.44 0.71
N PRO A 60 14.27 -5.40 0.82
CA PRO A 60 15.68 -5.10 1.07
C PRO A 60 16.25 -4.07 0.08
N GLY A 61 16.84 -2.99 0.60
CA GLY A 61 17.41 -1.89 -0.20
C GLY A 61 16.41 -0.77 -0.55
N ARG A 62 15.11 -0.92 -0.23
CA ARG A 62 14.08 0.08 -0.47
C ARG A 62 13.15 0.25 0.72
N ARG A 63 13.73 0.80 1.80
CA ARG A 63 12.96 1.18 2.99
C ARG A 63 12.22 2.48 2.74
N LEU A 64 10.90 2.43 2.72
CA LEU A 64 10.04 3.61 2.69
C LEU A 64 9.36 3.75 4.04
N GLY A 65 10.01 4.50 4.94
CA GLY A 65 9.52 4.68 6.30
C GLY A 65 10.37 5.60 7.19
N LEU A 66 11.42 6.22 6.67
CA LEU A 66 12.16 7.25 7.38
C LEU A 66 11.65 8.62 6.93
N SER A 67 10.42 8.95 7.34
CA SER A 67 10.03 10.36 7.40
C SER A 67 10.95 11.01 8.43
N LEU A 68 11.96 11.73 7.95
CA LEU A 68 12.76 12.63 8.78
C LEU A 68 11.85 13.81 9.13
N ILE A 69 11.05 13.64 10.18
CA ILE A 69 10.40 14.73 10.91
C ILE A 69 11.12 14.89 12.24
#